data_AF-A0A4Q0I631-F1
#
_entry.id   AF-A0A4Q0I631-F1
#
_cell.length_a   1.000
_cell.length_b   1.000
_cell.length_c   1.000
_cell.angle_alpha   90.00
_cell.angle_beta   90.00
_cell.angle_gamma   90.00
#
_symmetry.space_group_name_H-M   'P 1'
#
loop_
_entity.id
_entity.type
_entity.pdbx_description
1 polymer ?
#
loop_
_entity_poly.entity_id
_entity_poly.type
_entity_poly.pdbx_seq_one_letter_code
_entity_poly.pdbx_strand_id
1 'polypeptide(L)'
;MKERLLSKSKIKWMALRLALLSLVYVSLFFSQSFMVYAYEGVPNKVRIGLLFNDSQTGQYSSVSSFTVDAQNGLQFGYSSGDRFTCLIKESSGNAVTIRKDAFFLKGSSGLTEYNPSSGKTPSGELIGAYHIKIGEDYKDYDALYTSLTEIRQKGVDAYPVYADSWQIWTGFYVDENDAQKAIIDNIDPVLNTGEYSVVDPSMSRITVLSKDEKVMLMFDSIYYAFQVQPENKDENCVLRINGDDKKRYRGAFEILRLSGSDMTVINVINIEEYLYGVVPYEIQASSHPEALKSQAVAARTYTVNNLNKYKRLQFDLCPTVYSQVYKGFDGEAASTNKAVDDTKGKIVTYNGKPASVFYFSSSGGRTEDVKNVWGSEGYPYLLSVEDKYESGDSWHYNWEVSFTAQKIKQIMVDRGFKLGDIQGIYITKRSEAGRATEVIVKGSQGEKVYTNGSTRNFLSLDSQWYDITTDADIFVKGNDDESTKTQLGGTKVMTASGLQTISSSSGKLNVVNSAGMKVVPLIPTNYTFKGKGWGHAVGMSQEGAKGMAKAGFTYEEILSHYFPGTKVE
;
A
#
# COMPACT_ATOMS: atom_id res chain seq x y z
N MET A 1 -15.44 77.37 35.05
CA MET A 1 -16.17 76.07 35.03
C MET A 1 -16.22 75.42 33.63
N LYS A 2 -16.16 76.18 32.52
CA LYS A 2 -16.14 75.63 31.13
C LYS A 2 -14.85 74.88 30.73
N GLU A 3 -13.68 75.23 31.28
CA GLU A 3 -12.41 74.58 30.88
C GLU A 3 -12.21 73.16 31.47
N ARG A 4 -12.79 72.87 32.65
CA ARG A 4 -12.68 71.54 33.29
C ARG A 4 -13.55 70.46 32.62
N LEU A 5 -14.59 70.85 31.87
CA LEU A 5 -15.46 69.92 31.13
C LEU A 5 -14.85 69.51 29.76
N LEU A 6 -14.08 70.41 29.13
CA LEU A 6 -13.39 70.15 27.87
C LEU A 6 -12.21 69.17 28.00
N SER A 7 -11.54 69.12 29.16
CA SER A 7 -10.42 68.18 29.35
C SER A 7 -10.90 66.73 29.55
N LYS A 8 -12.00 66.53 30.29
CA LYS A 8 -12.57 65.19 30.51
C LYS A 8 -13.15 64.57 29.24
N SER A 9 -13.71 65.38 28.32
CA SER A 9 -14.20 64.85 27.03
C SER A 9 -13.04 64.51 26.08
N LYS A 10 -11.98 65.34 26.01
CA LYS A 10 -10.78 65.03 25.21
C LYS A 10 -10.08 63.75 25.67
N ILE A 11 -9.97 63.53 26.98
CA ILE A 11 -9.38 62.30 27.54
C ILE A 11 -10.23 61.07 27.21
N LYS A 12 -11.57 61.17 27.29
CA LYS A 12 -12.46 60.07 26.88
C LYS A 12 -12.35 59.76 25.38
N TRP A 13 -12.23 60.78 24.53
CA TRP A 13 -12.06 60.58 23.08
C TRP A 13 -10.67 60.04 22.71
N MET A 14 -9.61 60.39 23.45
CA MET A 14 -8.28 59.78 23.31
C MET A 14 -8.28 58.32 23.74
N ALA A 15 -8.90 57.98 24.88
CA ALA A 15 -9.01 56.60 25.34
C ALA A 15 -9.83 55.72 24.39
N LEU A 16 -10.92 56.26 23.82
CA LEU A 16 -11.73 55.56 22.83
C LEU A 16 -10.96 55.34 21.51
N ARG A 17 -10.17 56.32 21.06
CA ARG A 17 -9.29 56.16 19.88
C ARG A 17 -8.17 55.14 20.11
N LEU A 18 -7.55 55.13 21.29
CA LEU A 18 -6.55 54.13 21.65
C LEU A 18 -7.16 52.72 21.74
N ALA A 19 -8.36 52.57 22.30
CA ALA A 19 -9.08 51.30 22.36
C ALA A 19 -9.48 50.79 20.96
N LEU A 20 -9.94 51.67 20.06
CA LEU A 20 -10.24 51.33 18.67
C LEU A 20 -8.97 51.00 17.88
N LEU A 21 -7.87 51.73 18.06
CA LEU A 21 -6.57 51.43 17.44
C LEU A 21 -6.02 50.09 17.93
N SER A 22 -6.18 49.75 19.22
CA SER A 22 -5.79 48.43 19.74
C SER A 22 -6.70 47.31 19.22
N LEU A 23 -8.00 47.53 19.05
CA LEU A 23 -8.92 46.56 18.45
C LEU A 23 -8.61 46.32 16.97
N VAL A 24 -8.25 47.38 16.22
CA VAL A 24 -7.79 47.27 14.83
C VAL A 24 -6.45 46.54 14.75
N TYR A 25 -5.51 46.80 15.67
CA TYR A 25 -4.23 46.07 15.75
C TYR A 25 -4.42 44.60 16.13
N VAL A 26 -5.32 44.27 17.06
CA VAL A 26 -5.64 42.88 17.44
C VAL A 26 -6.37 42.16 16.30
N SER A 27 -7.22 42.84 15.53
CA SER A 27 -7.84 42.26 14.33
C SER A 27 -6.86 42.08 13.16
N LEU A 28 -5.84 42.95 13.03
CA LEU A 28 -4.78 42.82 12.02
C LEU A 28 -3.76 41.72 12.37
N PHE A 29 -3.62 41.37 13.66
CA PHE A 29 -2.82 40.22 14.10
C PHE A 29 -3.59 38.88 14.02
N PHE A 30 -4.92 38.90 14.01
CA PHE A 30 -5.76 37.69 13.84
C PHE A 30 -6.12 37.36 12.38
N SER A 31 -5.60 38.12 11.40
CA SER A 31 -5.80 37.85 9.97
C SER A 31 -4.51 37.56 9.21
N GLN A 32 -3.43 37.17 9.89
CA GLN A 32 -2.38 36.43 9.21
C GLN A 32 -2.90 35.03 8.98
N SER A 33 -3.63 34.85 7.88
CA SER A 33 -3.72 33.55 7.23
C SER A 33 -2.28 33.09 7.07
N PHE A 34 -1.84 32.13 7.89
CA PHE A 34 -0.61 31.42 7.60
C PHE A 34 -0.85 30.77 6.25
N MET A 35 -0.36 31.40 5.18
CA MET A 35 -0.28 30.75 3.89
C MET A 35 0.75 29.64 4.06
N VAL A 36 0.26 28.47 4.43
CA VAL A 36 1.03 27.25 4.36
C VAL A 36 1.31 27.06 2.86
N TYR A 37 2.57 27.02 2.44
CA TYR A 37 2.98 26.83 1.03
C TYR A 37 3.26 25.37 0.78
N ALA A 38 2.73 24.78 -0.31
CA ALA A 38 2.98 23.38 -0.66
C ALA A 38 4.49 23.07 -0.64
N TYR A 39 4.86 21.91 -0.11
CA TYR A 39 6.26 21.49 -0.05
C TYR A 39 6.83 21.27 -1.46
N GLU A 40 7.93 21.94 -1.78
CA GLU A 40 8.52 21.97 -3.14
C GLU A 40 8.93 20.58 -3.66
N GLY A 41 9.19 19.62 -2.76
CA GLY A 41 9.61 18.26 -3.13
C GLY A 41 8.49 17.23 -3.31
N VAL A 42 7.20 17.62 -3.36
CA VAL A 42 6.11 16.70 -3.69
C VAL A 42 6.10 16.47 -5.22
N PRO A 43 6.29 15.23 -5.71
CA PRO A 43 6.29 14.98 -7.15
C PRO A 43 4.89 15.12 -7.73
N ASN A 44 4.79 15.60 -8.97
CA ASN A 44 3.51 15.67 -9.67
C ASN A 44 2.90 14.29 -9.93
N LYS A 45 3.75 13.28 -10.20
CA LYS A 45 3.33 11.92 -10.54
C LYS A 45 4.04 10.89 -9.66
N VAL A 46 3.37 9.77 -9.46
CA VAL A 46 3.91 8.57 -8.82
C VAL A 46 3.70 7.36 -9.73
N ARG A 47 4.58 6.37 -9.60
CA ARG A 47 4.56 5.13 -10.37
C ARG A 47 4.16 3.97 -9.47
N ILE A 48 2.99 3.38 -9.68
CA ILE A 48 2.44 2.32 -8.83
C ILE A 48 2.45 0.99 -9.59
N GLY A 49 3.23 0.01 -9.12
CA GLY A 49 3.28 -1.32 -9.75
C GLY A 49 1.98 -2.09 -9.49
N LEU A 50 1.16 -2.30 -10.53
CA LEU A 50 -0.12 -3.02 -10.43
C LEU A 50 0.04 -4.53 -10.62
N LEU A 51 0.77 -4.92 -11.66
CA LEU A 51 1.07 -6.31 -12.01
C LEU A 51 2.59 -6.44 -12.11
N PHE A 52 3.22 -7.23 -11.26
CA PHE A 52 4.68 -7.33 -11.20
C PHE A 52 5.13 -8.60 -10.47
N ASN A 53 6.39 -8.98 -10.68
CA ASN A 53 7.05 -10.01 -9.90
C ASN A 53 8.10 -9.41 -8.99
N ASP A 54 8.11 -9.86 -7.74
CA ASP A 54 9.05 -9.43 -6.72
C ASP A 54 9.39 -10.58 -5.76
N SER A 55 10.59 -11.12 -5.94
CA SER A 55 11.10 -12.19 -5.08
C SER A 55 11.34 -11.78 -3.63
N GLN A 56 11.54 -10.48 -3.35
CA GLN A 56 11.78 -10.00 -1.98
C GLN A 56 10.48 -9.98 -1.15
N THR A 57 9.34 -9.71 -1.78
CA THR A 57 8.03 -9.67 -1.12
C THR A 57 7.15 -10.89 -1.41
N GLY A 58 7.58 -11.77 -2.32
CA GLY A 58 6.81 -12.94 -2.75
C GLY A 58 5.57 -12.58 -3.57
N GLN A 59 5.49 -11.37 -4.12
CA GLN A 59 4.39 -10.92 -4.97
C GLN A 59 4.70 -11.34 -6.42
N TYR A 60 3.88 -12.23 -6.98
CA TYR A 60 4.04 -12.72 -8.36
C TYR A 60 2.73 -12.56 -9.13
N SER A 61 2.57 -11.41 -9.80
CA SER A 61 1.35 -11.03 -10.52
C SER A 61 1.62 -10.50 -11.93
N SER A 62 2.86 -10.57 -12.43
CA SER A 62 3.16 -10.18 -13.82
C SER A 62 2.36 -11.05 -14.80
N VAL A 63 2.07 -10.52 -15.99
CA VAL A 63 1.27 -11.22 -17.00
C VAL A 63 1.91 -11.16 -18.38
N SER A 64 1.75 -12.22 -19.17
CA SER A 64 2.19 -12.25 -20.57
C SER A 64 1.20 -11.57 -21.52
N SER A 65 -0.04 -11.37 -21.08
CA SER A 65 -1.12 -10.70 -21.81
C SER A 65 -2.15 -10.11 -20.84
N PHE A 66 -2.75 -8.98 -21.20
CA PHE A 66 -3.94 -8.42 -20.55
C PHE A 66 -4.73 -7.56 -21.52
N THR A 67 -6.01 -7.31 -21.26
CA THR A 67 -6.79 -6.33 -22.03
C THR A 67 -6.89 -5.01 -21.29
N VAL A 68 -6.90 -3.92 -22.06
CA VAL A 68 -7.16 -2.57 -21.58
C VAL A 68 -8.28 -1.95 -22.39
N ASP A 69 -9.18 -1.25 -21.71
CA ASP A 69 -10.26 -0.49 -22.33
C ASP A 69 -10.48 0.84 -21.61
N ALA A 70 -11.07 1.80 -22.33
CA ALA A 70 -11.51 3.08 -21.79
C ALA A 70 -12.73 3.55 -22.58
N GLN A 71 -13.70 4.15 -21.88
CA GLN A 71 -15.00 4.54 -22.46
C GLN A 71 -14.87 5.43 -23.71
N ASN A 72 -13.89 6.33 -23.71
CA ASN A 72 -13.67 7.32 -24.78
C ASN A 72 -12.50 6.95 -25.70
N GLY A 73 -12.08 5.70 -25.71
CA GLY A 73 -10.95 5.24 -26.52
C GLY A 73 -9.58 5.38 -25.84
N LEU A 74 -8.57 4.86 -26.52
CA LEU A 74 -7.21 4.67 -26.05
C LEU A 74 -6.20 5.31 -27.02
N GLN A 75 -5.09 5.78 -26.45
CA GLN A 75 -3.89 6.17 -27.17
C GLN A 75 -2.74 5.25 -26.74
N PHE A 76 -1.96 4.81 -27.72
CA PHE A 76 -0.79 3.97 -27.52
C PHE A 76 0.45 4.73 -27.96
N GLY A 77 1.51 4.67 -27.18
CA GLY A 77 2.70 5.45 -27.46
C GLY A 77 3.77 5.31 -26.39
N TYR A 78 4.49 6.39 -26.17
CA TYR A 78 5.53 6.47 -25.15
C TYR A 78 5.66 7.89 -24.62
N SER A 79 6.30 8.03 -23.45
CA SER A 79 6.60 9.35 -22.88
C SER A 79 8.10 9.62 -22.87
N SER A 80 8.47 10.87 -23.13
CA SER A 80 9.81 11.43 -22.92
C SER A 80 9.70 12.65 -22.02
N GLY A 81 10.17 12.52 -20.78
CA GLY A 81 9.84 13.47 -19.71
C GLY A 81 8.32 13.54 -19.49
N ASP A 82 7.77 14.74 -19.48
CA ASP A 82 6.32 14.96 -19.32
C ASP A 82 5.52 14.91 -20.64
N ARG A 83 6.20 14.76 -21.78
CA ARG A 83 5.55 14.75 -23.09
C ARG A 83 5.24 13.32 -23.52
N PHE A 84 3.95 13.05 -23.71
CA PHE A 84 3.48 11.83 -24.36
C PHE A 84 3.48 12.00 -25.88
N THR A 85 4.06 11.02 -26.58
CA THR A 85 4.00 10.88 -28.03
C THR A 85 3.01 9.76 -28.35
N CYS A 86 1.87 10.13 -28.91
CA CYS A 86 0.89 9.18 -29.42
C CYS A 86 1.37 8.59 -30.75
N LEU A 87 1.39 7.26 -30.85
CA LEU A 87 1.75 6.52 -32.06
C LEU A 87 0.50 6.12 -32.85
N ILE A 88 -0.47 5.51 -32.18
CA ILE A 88 -1.77 5.12 -32.76
C ILE A 88 -2.89 5.27 -31.72
N LYS A 89 -4.14 5.16 -32.18
CA LYS A 89 -5.34 5.28 -31.34
C LYS A 89 -6.33 4.15 -31.57
N GLU A 90 -7.16 3.88 -30.56
CA GLU A 90 -8.41 3.14 -30.68
C GLU A 90 -9.56 4.00 -30.14
N SER A 91 -10.30 4.67 -31.02
CA SER A 91 -11.35 5.62 -30.64
C SER A 91 -12.74 5.00 -30.43
N SER A 92 -12.95 3.71 -30.73
CA SER A 92 -14.26 3.08 -30.60
C SER A 92 -14.59 2.56 -29.19
N GLY A 93 -13.64 2.64 -28.26
CA GLY A 93 -13.79 2.18 -26.87
C GLY A 93 -13.76 0.65 -26.72
N ASN A 94 -13.33 -0.07 -27.76
CA ASN A 94 -13.17 -1.52 -27.67
C ASN A 94 -11.99 -1.88 -26.78
N ALA A 95 -12.08 -3.04 -26.13
CA ALA A 95 -10.94 -3.60 -25.42
C ALA A 95 -9.83 -3.97 -26.41
N VAL A 96 -8.60 -3.60 -26.05
CA VAL A 96 -7.38 -3.88 -26.80
C VAL A 96 -6.51 -4.79 -25.96
N THR A 97 -5.98 -5.85 -26.58
CA THR A 97 -5.06 -6.78 -25.91
C THR A 97 -3.64 -6.26 -26.02
N ILE A 98 -2.97 -6.13 -24.89
CA ILE A 98 -1.53 -5.88 -24.78
C ILE A 98 -0.86 -7.20 -24.43
N ARG A 99 0.06 -7.65 -25.27
CA ARG A 99 0.76 -8.93 -25.12
C ARG A 99 2.26 -8.73 -25.31
N LYS A 100 3.09 -9.46 -24.56
CA LYS A 100 4.51 -9.52 -24.89
C LYS A 100 4.72 -10.30 -26.20
N ASP A 101 5.71 -9.89 -26.99
CA ASP A 101 6.13 -10.70 -28.13
C ASP A 101 7.07 -11.82 -27.66
N ALA A 102 6.57 -13.06 -27.70
CA ALA A 102 7.22 -14.25 -27.19
C ALA A 102 6.65 -15.50 -27.89
N PHE A 103 7.11 -16.69 -27.47
CA PHE A 103 6.72 -17.96 -28.06
C PHE A 103 5.51 -18.54 -27.34
N PHE A 104 4.43 -18.79 -28.08
CA PHE A 104 3.19 -19.32 -27.54
C PHE A 104 2.69 -20.54 -28.32
N LEU A 105 2.16 -21.51 -27.59
CA LEU A 105 1.27 -22.53 -28.12
C LEU A 105 -0.16 -21.99 -28.07
N LYS A 106 -0.86 -22.03 -29.20
CA LYS A 106 -2.28 -21.70 -29.27
C LYS A 106 -3.10 -22.94 -28.95
N GLY A 107 -3.83 -22.88 -27.84
CA GLY A 107 -4.75 -23.92 -27.40
C GLY A 107 -6.20 -23.46 -27.47
N SER A 108 -7.13 -24.40 -27.23
CA SER A 108 -8.56 -24.12 -27.16
C SER A 108 -8.95 -23.16 -26.02
N SER A 109 -8.10 -23.05 -24.99
CA SER A 109 -8.29 -22.17 -23.83
C SER A 109 -7.46 -20.88 -23.90
N GLY A 110 -6.81 -20.58 -25.03
CA GLY A 110 -5.95 -19.41 -25.22
C GLY A 110 -4.47 -19.75 -25.43
N LEU A 111 -3.59 -18.80 -25.13
CA LEU A 111 -2.15 -18.91 -25.38
C LEU A 111 -1.41 -19.43 -24.16
N THR A 112 -0.51 -20.39 -24.36
CA THR A 112 0.40 -20.90 -23.33
C THR A 112 1.83 -20.66 -23.78
N GLU A 113 2.61 -19.94 -22.98
CA GLU A 113 4.01 -19.67 -23.31
C GLU A 113 4.87 -20.92 -23.24
N TYR A 114 5.84 -21.04 -24.14
CA TYR A 114 6.84 -22.11 -24.11
C TYR A 114 8.24 -21.57 -24.39
N ASN A 115 9.26 -22.28 -23.93
CA ASN A 115 10.66 -21.94 -24.21
C ASN A 115 11.16 -22.76 -25.42
N PRO A 116 11.44 -22.14 -26.58
CA PRO A 116 11.94 -22.86 -27.75
C PRO A 116 13.31 -23.51 -27.52
N SER A 117 14.12 -22.97 -26.62
CA SER A 117 15.43 -23.53 -26.26
C SER A 117 15.37 -24.72 -25.29
N SER A 118 14.17 -25.12 -24.84
CA SER A 118 14.01 -26.24 -23.89
C SER A 118 14.20 -27.63 -24.52
N GLY A 119 14.37 -27.71 -25.85
CA GLY A 119 14.45 -28.97 -26.59
C GLY A 119 13.13 -29.73 -26.70
N LYS A 120 12.02 -29.15 -26.22
CA LYS A 120 10.66 -29.69 -26.31
C LYS A 120 9.77 -28.71 -27.07
N THR A 121 9.72 -28.84 -28.39
CA THR A 121 8.76 -28.09 -29.20
C THR A 121 7.36 -28.70 -29.00
N PRO A 122 6.37 -27.92 -28.52
CA PRO A 122 5.02 -28.43 -28.36
C PRO A 122 4.40 -28.80 -29.71
N SER A 123 3.52 -29.79 -29.74
CA SER A 123 2.71 -30.07 -30.93
C SER A 123 1.46 -29.19 -30.94
N GLY A 124 1.22 -28.48 -32.05
CA GLY A 124 0.04 -27.63 -32.24
C GLY A 124 0.35 -26.39 -33.08
N GLU A 125 -0.58 -25.44 -33.11
CA GLU A 125 -0.38 -24.14 -33.74
C GLU A 125 0.52 -23.28 -32.84
N LEU A 126 1.69 -22.92 -33.34
CA LEU A 126 2.69 -22.13 -32.62
C LEU A 126 2.71 -20.70 -33.14
N ILE A 127 2.93 -19.77 -32.21
CA ILE A 127 3.19 -18.36 -32.47
C ILE A 127 4.62 -18.12 -32.01
N GLY A 128 5.48 -17.62 -32.89
CA GLY A 128 6.84 -17.26 -32.53
C GLY A 128 7.10 -15.76 -32.57
N ALA A 129 8.28 -15.38 -32.10
CA ALA A 129 8.71 -13.99 -31.95
C ALA A 129 9.70 -13.53 -33.05
N TYR A 130 9.88 -14.34 -34.10
CA TYR A 130 10.57 -13.92 -35.31
C TYR A 130 9.57 -13.29 -36.28
N HIS A 131 9.98 -12.18 -36.90
CA HIS A 131 9.14 -11.45 -37.86
C HIS A 131 9.94 -11.16 -39.12
N ILE A 132 9.27 -10.64 -40.14
CA ILE A 132 9.93 -10.20 -41.38
C ILE A 132 9.63 -8.72 -41.56
N LYS A 133 10.68 -7.90 -41.59
CA LYS A 133 10.60 -6.49 -41.99
C LYS A 133 10.53 -6.42 -43.51
N ILE A 134 9.62 -5.58 -44.03
CA ILE A 134 9.38 -5.36 -45.45
C ILE A 134 9.81 -3.93 -45.80
N GLY A 135 10.79 -3.80 -46.70
CA GLY A 135 11.30 -2.52 -47.18
C GLY A 135 12.06 -1.72 -46.12
N GLU A 136 12.17 -0.42 -46.38
CA GLU A 136 12.91 0.55 -45.56
C GLU A 136 12.09 1.12 -44.38
N ASP A 137 12.77 1.90 -43.54
CA ASP A 137 12.15 2.67 -42.45
C ASP A 137 11.38 3.89 -42.99
N TYR A 138 10.28 4.22 -42.32
CA TYR A 138 9.41 5.35 -42.62
C TYR A 138 9.63 6.48 -41.61
N LYS A 139 9.51 7.71 -42.08
CA LYS A 139 9.65 8.92 -41.25
C LYS A 139 8.49 9.13 -40.26
N ASP A 140 7.29 8.74 -40.65
CA ASP A 140 6.04 8.99 -39.93
C ASP A 140 5.00 7.92 -40.30
N TYR A 141 3.93 7.84 -39.49
CA TYR A 141 2.87 6.85 -39.67
C TYR A 141 2.10 7.05 -40.98
N ASP A 142 1.89 8.29 -41.42
CA ASP A 142 1.13 8.60 -42.63
C ASP A 142 1.85 8.07 -43.89
N ALA A 143 3.18 8.22 -43.95
CA ALA A 143 3.99 7.62 -45.00
C ALA A 143 3.92 6.08 -44.97
N LEU A 144 4.02 5.49 -43.78
CA LEU A 144 3.91 4.05 -43.58
C LEU A 144 2.54 3.50 -44.01
N TYR A 145 1.46 4.21 -43.68
CA TYR A 145 0.08 3.73 -43.85
C TYR A 145 -0.27 3.45 -45.32
N THR A 146 0.26 4.26 -46.23
CA THR A 146 0.06 4.08 -47.68
C THR A 146 0.66 2.75 -48.15
N SER A 147 1.95 2.52 -47.87
CA SER A 147 2.64 1.28 -48.24
C SER A 147 2.07 0.05 -47.51
N LEU A 148 1.70 0.19 -46.24
CA LEU A 148 1.05 -0.87 -45.47
C LEU A 148 -0.27 -1.32 -46.13
N THR A 149 -1.06 -0.37 -46.62
CA THR A 149 -2.34 -0.68 -47.29
C THR A 149 -2.12 -1.42 -48.59
N GLU A 150 -1.14 -1.02 -49.40
CA GLU A 150 -0.79 -1.71 -50.65
C GLU A 150 -0.30 -3.15 -50.41
N ILE A 151 0.55 -3.35 -49.39
CA ILE A 151 1.04 -4.68 -49.00
C ILE A 151 -0.14 -5.58 -48.57
N ARG A 152 -1.08 -5.05 -47.79
CA ARG A 152 -2.28 -5.78 -47.37
C ARG A 152 -3.22 -6.12 -48.53
N GLN A 153 -3.38 -5.21 -49.49
CA GLN A 153 -4.19 -5.47 -50.70
C GLN A 153 -3.61 -6.59 -51.56
N LYS A 154 -2.29 -6.78 -51.52
CA LYS A 154 -1.61 -7.91 -52.16
C LYS A 154 -1.75 -9.23 -51.38
N GLY A 155 -2.40 -9.23 -50.22
CA GLY A 155 -2.72 -10.44 -49.45
C GLY A 155 -1.71 -10.80 -48.35
N VAL A 156 -0.74 -9.94 -48.07
CA VAL A 156 0.21 -10.12 -46.95
C VAL A 156 -0.38 -9.51 -45.68
N ASP A 157 -0.50 -10.28 -44.59
CA ASP A 157 -1.01 -9.83 -43.29
C ASP A 157 0.03 -9.00 -42.52
N ALA A 158 0.44 -7.88 -43.12
CA ALA A 158 1.43 -6.97 -42.55
C ALA A 158 0.82 -6.00 -41.52
N TYR A 159 1.65 -5.45 -40.65
CA TYR A 159 1.24 -4.56 -39.56
C TYR A 159 2.28 -3.47 -39.26
N PRO A 160 1.85 -2.33 -38.70
CA PRO A 160 2.75 -1.22 -38.39
C PRO A 160 3.55 -1.52 -37.13
N VAL A 161 4.84 -1.17 -37.17
CA VAL A 161 5.77 -1.34 -36.06
C VAL A 161 6.45 0.00 -35.78
N TYR A 162 6.57 0.35 -34.51
CA TYR A 162 7.44 1.41 -34.06
C TYR A 162 8.62 0.78 -33.31
N ALA A 163 9.78 0.76 -33.97
CA ALA A 163 11.03 0.19 -33.48
C ALA A 163 12.11 1.27 -33.41
N ASP A 164 11.86 2.33 -32.64
CA ASP A 164 12.57 3.64 -32.66
C ASP A 164 12.53 4.39 -34.02
N SER A 165 11.98 3.75 -35.05
CA SER A 165 11.54 4.27 -36.34
C SER A 165 10.26 3.55 -36.78
N TRP A 166 9.52 4.09 -37.75
CA TRP A 166 8.33 3.42 -38.27
C TRP A 166 8.73 2.35 -39.29
N GLN A 167 8.18 1.14 -39.17
CA GLN A 167 8.52 -0.02 -40.00
C GLN A 167 7.27 -0.87 -40.29
N ILE A 168 7.30 -1.65 -41.38
CA ILE A 168 6.22 -2.59 -41.73
C ILE A 168 6.75 -4.01 -41.56
N TRP A 169 6.14 -4.79 -40.67
CA TRP A 169 6.50 -6.19 -40.45
C TRP A 169 5.35 -7.13 -40.78
N THR A 170 5.64 -8.42 -40.92
CA THR A 170 4.67 -9.49 -41.09
C THR A 170 5.11 -10.79 -40.40
N GLY A 171 4.13 -11.64 -40.13
CA GLY A 171 4.32 -13.00 -39.62
C GLY A 171 4.57 -13.10 -38.12
N PHE A 172 4.65 -14.33 -37.62
CA PHE A 172 4.96 -14.73 -36.23
C PHE A 172 5.65 -16.10 -36.27
N TYR A 173 6.92 -16.13 -36.66
CA TYR A 173 7.66 -17.36 -36.96
C TYR A 173 8.40 -17.88 -35.72
N VAL A 174 8.50 -19.21 -35.59
CA VAL A 174 9.10 -19.87 -34.42
C VAL A 174 10.63 -19.91 -34.47
N ASP A 175 11.22 -19.73 -35.64
CA ASP A 175 12.66 -19.57 -35.84
C ASP A 175 12.98 -18.77 -37.11
N GLU A 176 14.26 -18.46 -37.27
CA GLU A 176 14.78 -17.72 -38.42
C GLU A 176 14.57 -18.46 -39.74
N ASN A 177 14.69 -19.79 -39.78
CA ASN A 177 14.58 -20.56 -41.01
C ASN A 177 13.14 -20.53 -41.54
N ASP A 178 12.16 -20.63 -40.65
CA ASP A 178 10.74 -20.51 -40.99
C ASP A 178 10.42 -19.12 -41.54
N ALA A 179 11.00 -18.07 -40.95
CA ALA A 179 10.86 -16.71 -41.47
C ALA A 179 11.51 -16.57 -42.86
N GLN A 180 12.74 -17.03 -43.05
CA GLN A 180 13.44 -16.98 -44.34
C GLN A 180 12.68 -17.75 -45.43
N LYS A 181 12.15 -18.93 -45.10
CA LYS A 181 11.34 -19.73 -46.01
C LYS A 181 10.06 -18.99 -46.40
N ALA A 182 9.41 -18.31 -45.46
CA ALA A 182 8.22 -17.53 -45.76
C ALA A 182 8.49 -16.32 -46.66
N ILE A 183 9.69 -15.72 -46.61
CA ILE A 183 10.12 -14.69 -47.56
C ILE A 183 10.07 -15.27 -48.98
N ILE A 184 10.74 -16.39 -49.20
CA ILE A 184 10.90 -17.03 -50.52
C ILE A 184 9.57 -17.56 -51.05
N ASP A 185 8.81 -18.26 -50.21
CA ASP A 185 7.64 -19.02 -50.66
C ASP A 185 6.37 -18.15 -50.75
N ASN A 186 6.23 -17.12 -49.90
CA ASN A 186 4.94 -16.44 -49.71
C ASN A 186 4.98 -14.91 -49.90
N ILE A 187 6.11 -14.24 -49.63
CA ILE A 187 6.16 -12.77 -49.58
C ILE A 187 6.78 -12.17 -50.84
N ASP A 188 8.02 -12.55 -51.18
CA ASP A 188 8.72 -12.02 -52.36
C ASP A 188 7.97 -12.28 -53.68
N PRO A 189 7.38 -13.47 -53.92
CA PRO A 189 6.62 -13.72 -55.15
C PRO A 189 5.42 -12.77 -55.35
N VAL A 190 4.89 -12.20 -54.28
CA VAL A 190 3.68 -11.37 -54.28
C VAL A 190 4.02 -9.88 -54.24
N LEU A 191 4.98 -9.50 -53.41
CA LEU A 191 5.36 -8.10 -53.23
C LEU A 191 6.40 -7.64 -54.24
N ASN A 192 7.35 -8.52 -54.61
CA ASN A 192 8.45 -8.29 -55.56
C ASN A 192 9.20 -6.98 -55.29
N THR A 193 9.52 -6.71 -54.01
CA THR A 193 10.27 -5.52 -53.60
C THR A 193 11.77 -5.80 -53.48
N GLY A 194 12.17 -7.06 -53.25
CA GLY A 194 13.57 -7.45 -53.08
C GLY A 194 14.24 -7.02 -51.77
N GLU A 195 13.49 -6.37 -50.87
CA GLU A 195 13.98 -5.79 -49.62
C GLU A 195 13.24 -6.40 -48.43
N TYR A 196 13.82 -7.46 -47.86
CA TYR A 196 13.29 -8.16 -46.69
C TYR A 196 14.41 -8.49 -45.72
N SER A 197 14.14 -8.40 -44.42
CA SER A 197 15.05 -8.87 -43.39
C SER A 197 14.30 -9.57 -42.27
N VAL A 198 14.84 -10.69 -41.80
CA VAL A 198 14.33 -11.35 -40.60
C VAL A 198 14.64 -10.49 -39.38
N VAL A 199 13.66 -10.39 -38.49
CA VAL A 199 13.75 -9.66 -37.22
C VAL A 199 13.75 -10.67 -36.08
N ASP A 200 14.83 -10.67 -35.30
CA ASP A 200 15.01 -11.54 -34.14
C ASP A 200 14.03 -11.23 -32.99
N PRO A 201 13.79 -12.17 -32.06
CA PRO A 201 13.07 -11.92 -30.82
C PRO A 201 13.71 -10.79 -30.00
N SER A 202 12.87 -9.96 -29.39
CA SER A 202 13.30 -8.86 -28.52
C SER A 202 12.75 -9.00 -27.11
N MET A 203 13.54 -8.58 -26.13
CA MET A 203 13.15 -8.58 -24.72
C MET A 203 12.25 -7.40 -24.34
N SER A 204 12.17 -6.35 -25.16
CA SER A 204 11.34 -5.15 -24.91
C SER A 204 10.01 -5.15 -25.68
N ARG A 205 9.87 -6.02 -26.67
CA ARG A 205 8.80 -5.92 -27.66
C ARG A 205 7.40 -6.24 -27.13
N ILE A 206 6.44 -5.40 -27.49
CA ILE A 206 5.04 -5.51 -27.10
C ILE A 206 4.16 -5.49 -28.36
N THR A 207 3.16 -6.36 -28.39
CA THR A 207 2.14 -6.42 -29.43
C THR A 207 0.83 -5.85 -28.91
N VAL A 208 0.24 -4.94 -29.68
CA VAL A 208 -1.08 -4.36 -29.45
C VAL A 208 -2.05 -4.99 -30.44
N LEU A 209 -3.04 -5.71 -29.94
CA LEU A 209 -4.00 -6.45 -30.75
C LEU A 209 -5.40 -5.88 -30.54
N SER A 210 -6.12 -5.66 -31.63
CA SER A 210 -7.55 -5.33 -31.60
C SER A 210 -8.38 -6.45 -30.98
N LYS A 211 -9.67 -6.19 -30.73
CA LYS A 211 -10.64 -7.20 -30.27
C LYS A 211 -10.72 -8.43 -31.19
N ASP A 212 -10.42 -8.26 -32.48
CA ASP A 212 -10.47 -9.31 -33.51
C ASP A 212 -9.08 -9.94 -33.71
N GLU A 213 -8.18 -9.79 -32.73
CA GLU A 213 -6.80 -10.31 -32.70
C GLU A 213 -5.89 -9.80 -33.84
N LYS A 214 -6.29 -8.74 -34.56
CA LYS A 214 -5.43 -8.09 -35.55
C LYS A 214 -4.41 -7.17 -34.89
N VAL A 215 -3.15 -7.26 -35.34
CA VAL A 215 -2.05 -6.40 -34.87
C VAL A 215 -2.32 -4.96 -35.29
N MET A 216 -2.54 -4.10 -34.29
CA MET A 216 -2.74 -2.67 -34.46
C MET A 216 -1.41 -1.91 -34.44
N LEU A 217 -0.49 -2.35 -33.58
CA LEU A 217 0.86 -1.81 -33.43
C LEU A 217 1.74 -2.89 -32.82
N MET A 218 2.98 -3.00 -33.29
CA MET A 218 4.05 -3.59 -32.51
C MET A 218 5.01 -2.49 -32.05
N PHE A 219 5.38 -2.50 -30.78
CA PHE A 219 6.28 -1.51 -30.19
C PHE A 219 7.55 -2.21 -29.72
N ASP A 220 8.70 -1.68 -30.11
CA ASP A 220 10.02 -2.11 -29.63
C ASP A 220 10.87 -0.86 -29.44
N SER A 221 11.51 -0.71 -28.28
CA SER A 221 12.37 0.45 -28.05
C SER A 221 13.36 0.14 -26.95
N ILE A 222 14.60 0.58 -27.15
CA ILE A 222 15.63 0.55 -26.11
C ILE A 222 15.67 1.86 -25.30
N TYR A 223 14.97 2.90 -25.76
CA TYR A 223 14.96 4.23 -25.14
C TYR A 223 13.70 4.51 -24.34
N TYR A 224 12.57 3.95 -24.76
CA TYR A 224 11.26 4.34 -24.26
C TYR A 224 10.45 3.14 -23.77
N ALA A 225 9.70 3.37 -22.69
CA ALA A 225 8.71 2.41 -22.22
C ALA A 225 7.38 2.60 -22.98
N PHE A 226 6.73 1.49 -23.30
CA PHE A 226 5.40 1.51 -23.92
C PHE A 226 4.36 2.03 -22.92
N GLN A 227 3.48 2.92 -23.39
CA GLN A 227 2.43 3.51 -22.58
C GLN A 227 1.07 3.46 -23.27
N VAL A 228 0.03 3.32 -22.44
CA VAL A 228 -1.38 3.40 -22.79
C VAL A 228 -2.03 4.52 -21.97
N GLN A 229 -2.75 5.41 -22.63
CA GLN A 229 -3.50 6.51 -21.99
C GLN A 229 -4.92 6.58 -22.56
N PRO A 230 -5.93 7.07 -21.82
CA PRO A 230 -7.22 7.40 -22.40
C PRO A 230 -7.10 8.47 -23.50
N GLU A 231 -7.95 8.41 -24.53
CA GLU A 231 -7.88 9.39 -25.63
C GLU A 231 -8.31 10.80 -25.23
N ASN A 232 -9.35 10.93 -24.42
CA ASN A 232 -9.76 12.21 -23.84
C ASN A 232 -9.14 12.41 -22.45
N LYS A 233 -8.96 13.67 -22.05
CA LYS A 233 -8.44 14.07 -20.72
C LYS A 233 -9.52 14.67 -19.82
N ASP A 234 -10.80 14.43 -20.10
CA ASP A 234 -11.89 14.90 -19.24
C ASP A 234 -11.90 14.17 -17.90
N GLU A 235 -12.58 14.75 -16.90
CA GLU A 235 -12.47 14.44 -15.45
C GLU A 235 -12.74 12.97 -15.05
N ASN A 236 -13.20 12.11 -15.96
CA ASN A 236 -13.52 10.69 -15.70
C ASN A 236 -12.84 9.70 -16.67
N CYS A 237 -11.73 10.09 -17.30
CA CYS A 237 -11.00 9.22 -18.20
C CYS A 237 -10.21 8.15 -17.42
N VAL A 238 -10.81 6.96 -17.31
CA VAL A 238 -10.26 5.81 -16.58
C VAL A 238 -9.91 4.67 -17.52
N LEU A 239 -8.77 4.03 -17.25
CA LEU A 239 -8.33 2.79 -17.88
C LEU A 239 -8.84 1.61 -17.06
N ARG A 240 -9.38 0.59 -17.70
CA ARG A 240 -9.82 -0.66 -17.07
C ARG A 240 -8.94 -1.82 -17.51
N ILE A 241 -8.53 -2.66 -16.57
CA ILE A 241 -7.76 -3.88 -16.85
C ILE A 241 -8.71 -5.09 -16.93
N ASN A 242 -8.59 -5.89 -17.98
CA ASN A 242 -9.30 -7.16 -18.16
C ASN A 242 -10.83 -7.07 -18.09
N GLY A 243 -11.41 -5.90 -18.44
CA GLY A 243 -12.85 -5.66 -18.30
C GLY A 243 -13.38 -5.72 -16.86
N ASP A 244 -12.49 -5.68 -15.86
CA ASP A 244 -12.85 -5.79 -14.44
C ASP A 244 -13.23 -4.42 -13.88
N ASP A 245 -14.52 -4.23 -13.58
CA ASP A 245 -15.09 -2.99 -13.03
C ASP A 245 -14.58 -2.63 -11.63
N LYS A 246 -13.73 -3.47 -11.02
CA LYS A 246 -13.01 -3.17 -9.77
C LYS A 246 -11.55 -2.79 -9.99
N LYS A 247 -11.11 -2.71 -11.24
CA LYS A 247 -9.74 -2.41 -11.67
C LYS A 247 -9.73 -1.27 -12.67
N ARG A 248 -10.40 -0.17 -12.32
CA ARG A 248 -10.33 1.09 -13.05
C ARG A 248 -9.32 2.04 -12.42
N TYR A 249 -8.54 2.71 -13.25
CA TYR A 249 -7.43 3.57 -12.82
C TYR A 249 -7.38 4.86 -13.62
N ARG A 250 -7.08 5.97 -12.95
CA ARG A 250 -6.76 7.25 -13.61
C ARG A 250 -5.31 7.23 -14.13
N GLY A 251 -4.98 8.23 -14.95
CA GLY A 251 -3.63 8.41 -15.48
C GLY A 251 -3.31 7.48 -16.66
N ALA A 252 -2.12 6.88 -16.63
CA ALA A 252 -1.59 6.04 -17.70
C ALA A 252 -1.19 4.66 -17.17
N PHE A 253 -1.12 3.70 -18.09
CA PHE A 253 -0.34 2.48 -17.87
C PHE A 253 0.97 2.56 -18.63
N GLU A 254 2.07 2.29 -17.93
CA GLU A 254 3.38 2.02 -18.51
C GLU A 254 3.69 0.53 -18.38
N ILE A 255 4.16 -0.07 -19.46
CA ILE A 255 4.39 -1.51 -19.55
C ILE A 255 5.88 -1.74 -19.78
N LEU A 256 6.48 -2.54 -18.90
CA LEU A 256 7.90 -2.92 -18.97
C LEU A 256 8.03 -4.43 -19.07
N ARG A 257 8.97 -4.90 -19.88
CA ARG A 257 9.42 -6.30 -19.89
C ARG A 257 10.75 -6.38 -19.16
N LEU A 258 10.71 -6.72 -17.88
CA LEU A 258 11.90 -6.83 -17.04
C LEU A 258 12.46 -8.26 -17.09
N SER A 259 13.78 -8.40 -17.04
CA SER A 259 14.42 -9.72 -16.97
C SER A 259 13.92 -10.51 -15.75
N GLY A 260 13.58 -11.79 -15.95
CA GLY A 260 13.04 -12.65 -14.90
C GLY A 260 11.56 -12.39 -14.53
N SER A 261 10.87 -11.55 -15.30
CA SER A 261 9.44 -11.25 -15.15
C SER A 261 8.72 -11.37 -16.50
N ASP A 262 7.40 -11.52 -16.48
CA ASP A 262 6.57 -11.18 -17.64
C ASP A 262 6.43 -9.66 -17.75
N MET A 263 5.33 -9.16 -18.32
CA MET A 263 5.08 -7.73 -18.34
C MET A 263 4.76 -7.21 -16.93
N THR A 264 5.50 -6.18 -16.54
CA THR A 264 5.22 -5.33 -15.39
C THR A 264 4.30 -4.20 -15.86
N VAL A 265 3.13 -4.07 -15.24
CA VAL A 265 2.17 -2.99 -15.52
C VAL A 265 2.22 -1.97 -14.39
N ILE A 266 2.55 -0.73 -14.73
CA ILE A 266 2.75 0.38 -13.80
C ILE A 266 1.67 1.44 -14.07
N ASN A 267 0.92 1.82 -13.05
CA ASN A 267 0.05 2.98 -13.12
C ASN A 267 0.85 4.25 -12.86
N VAL A 268 0.98 5.09 -13.89
CA VAL A 268 1.62 6.41 -13.81
C VAL A 268 0.52 7.45 -13.66
N ILE A 269 0.44 8.06 -12.48
CA ILE A 269 -0.74 8.83 -12.05
C ILE A 269 -0.32 10.10 -11.29
N ASN A 270 -1.16 11.14 -11.28
CA ASN A 270 -0.94 12.29 -10.42
C ASN A 270 -0.96 11.86 -8.94
N ILE A 271 -0.09 12.41 -8.10
CA ILE A 271 -0.04 12.01 -6.69
C ILE A 271 -1.36 12.26 -5.95
N GLU A 272 -2.09 13.33 -6.27
CA GLU A 272 -3.37 13.63 -5.63
C GLU A 272 -4.45 12.62 -6.04
N GLU A 273 -4.48 12.26 -7.33
CA GLU A 273 -5.39 11.23 -7.84
C GLU A 273 -5.07 9.83 -7.30
N TYR A 274 -3.79 9.53 -7.07
CA TYR A 274 -3.39 8.32 -6.35
C TYR A 274 -3.98 8.30 -4.94
N LEU A 275 -3.93 9.43 -4.23
CA LEU A 275 -4.45 9.55 -2.87
C LEU A 275 -5.98 9.43 -2.80
N TYR A 276 -6.72 9.78 -3.86
CA TYR A 276 -8.15 9.50 -3.94
C TYR A 276 -8.46 8.00 -3.76
N GLY A 277 -7.62 7.12 -4.32
CA GLY A 277 -7.75 5.67 -4.20
C GLY A 277 -7.12 5.06 -2.94
N VAL A 278 -6.40 5.85 -2.12
CA VAL A 278 -5.74 5.41 -0.88
C VAL A 278 -6.53 5.83 0.36
N VAL A 279 -6.83 7.12 0.50
CA VAL A 279 -7.38 7.71 1.74
C VAL A 279 -8.69 7.03 2.20
N PRO A 280 -9.66 6.69 1.33
CA PRO A 280 -10.87 5.96 1.72
C PRO A 280 -10.64 4.61 2.41
N TYR A 281 -9.50 3.97 2.12
CA TYR A 281 -9.13 2.68 2.68
C TYR A 281 -8.27 2.79 3.95
N GLU A 282 -7.84 4.00 4.27
CA GLU A 282 -7.14 4.29 5.52
C GLU A 282 -8.11 4.85 6.57
N ILE A 283 -9.04 5.72 6.18
CA ILE A 283 -10.02 6.30 7.10
C ILE A 283 -11.42 6.26 6.49
N GLN A 284 -12.42 5.97 7.33
CA GLN A 284 -13.81 5.91 6.89
C GLN A 284 -14.24 7.23 6.25
N ALA A 285 -14.70 7.18 5.00
CA ALA A 285 -15.03 8.36 4.20
C ALA A 285 -16.14 9.26 4.79
N SER A 286 -16.97 8.75 5.70
CA SER A 286 -17.98 9.52 6.44
C SER A 286 -17.45 10.25 7.67
N SER A 287 -16.14 10.20 7.93
CA SER A 287 -15.51 10.89 9.06
C SER A 287 -15.54 12.41 8.88
N HIS A 288 -15.28 13.14 9.97
CA HIS A 288 -15.22 14.59 9.96
C HIS A 288 -14.16 15.11 8.96
N PRO A 289 -14.43 16.18 8.18
CA PRO A 289 -13.49 16.67 7.16
C PRO A 289 -12.07 16.91 7.65
N GLU A 290 -11.89 17.46 8.85
CA GLU A 290 -10.55 17.69 9.42
C GLU A 290 -9.78 16.39 9.72
N ALA A 291 -10.47 15.29 10.07
CA ALA A 291 -9.83 13.98 10.20
C ALA A 291 -9.47 13.37 8.84
N LEU A 292 -10.31 13.61 7.80
CA LEU A 292 -9.99 13.18 6.45
C LEU A 292 -8.77 13.94 5.90
N LYS A 293 -8.68 15.24 6.17
CA LYS A 293 -7.55 16.10 5.78
C LYS A 293 -6.25 15.66 6.48
N SER A 294 -6.30 15.35 7.78
CA SER A 294 -5.10 14.88 8.50
C SER A 294 -4.61 13.55 7.92
N GLN A 295 -5.52 12.63 7.61
CA GLN A 295 -5.19 11.37 6.93
C GLN A 295 -4.62 11.60 5.52
N ALA A 296 -5.17 12.53 4.74
CA ALA A 296 -4.66 12.85 3.40
C ALA A 296 -3.22 13.36 3.44
N VAL A 297 -2.90 14.27 4.35
CA VAL A 297 -1.54 14.80 4.55
C VAL A 297 -0.60 13.72 5.04
N ALA A 298 -1.02 12.87 5.99
CA ALA A 298 -0.22 11.74 6.45
C ALA A 298 0.05 10.74 5.30
N ALA A 299 -0.97 10.39 4.52
CA ALA A 299 -0.81 9.50 3.37
C ALA A 299 0.14 10.07 2.31
N ARG A 300 0.01 11.37 1.97
CA ARG A 300 0.92 12.06 1.03
C ARG A 300 2.36 12.06 1.53
N THR A 301 2.56 12.36 2.81
CA THR A 301 3.90 12.37 3.43
C THR A 301 4.52 10.96 3.41
N TYR A 302 3.72 9.92 3.66
CA TYR A 302 4.18 8.53 3.50
C TYR A 302 4.61 8.26 2.06
N THR A 303 3.79 8.64 1.07
CA THR A 303 4.10 8.47 -0.34
C THR A 303 5.44 9.12 -0.70
N VAL A 304 5.65 10.38 -0.30
CA VAL A 304 6.90 11.13 -0.56
C VAL A 304 8.13 10.44 0.06
N ASN A 305 8.01 9.93 1.29
CA ASN A 305 9.11 9.20 1.95
C ASN A 305 9.44 7.84 1.33
N ASN A 306 8.48 7.25 0.61
CA ASN A 306 8.61 5.90 0.05
C ASN A 306 8.72 5.90 -1.48
N LEU A 307 8.98 7.05 -2.10
CA LEU A 307 9.36 7.11 -3.52
C LEU A 307 10.58 6.22 -3.76
N ASN A 308 10.65 5.59 -4.94
CA ASN A 308 11.71 4.65 -5.30
C ASN A 308 11.86 3.40 -4.40
N LYS A 309 10.88 3.09 -3.52
CA LYS A 309 10.93 1.86 -2.69
C LYS A 309 11.08 0.60 -3.53
N TYR A 310 10.50 0.58 -4.74
CA TYR A 310 10.62 -0.50 -5.71
C TYR A 310 11.51 -0.14 -6.91
N LYS A 311 12.50 0.75 -6.76
CA LYS A 311 13.38 1.22 -7.86
C LYS A 311 14.00 0.09 -8.70
N ARG A 312 14.34 -1.05 -8.11
CA ARG A 312 14.84 -2.24 -8.84
C ARG A 312 13.84 -2.82 -9.86
N LEU A 313 12.54 -2.55 -9.67
CA LEU A 313 11.44 -2.90 -10.57
C LEU A 313 10.91 -1.67 -11.32
N GLN A 314 11.62 -0.55 -11.23
CA GLN A 314 11.34 0.71 -11.95
C GLN A 314 10.00 1.38 -11.61
N PHE A 315 9.49 1.20 -10.39
CA PHE A 315 8.34 1.95 -9.87
C PHE A 315 8.53 2.36 -8.40
N ASP A 316 7.64 3.21 -7.90
CA ASP A 316 7.76 3.82 -6.57
C ASP A 316 7.14 2.93 -5.48
N LEU A 317 5.84 2.61 -5.60
CA LEU A 317 5.05 1.90 -4.58
C LEU A 317 4.19 0.79 -5.21
N CYS A 318 3.57 -0.04 -4.39
CA CYS A 318 2.61 -1.08 -4.80
C CYS A 318 1.23 -0.90 -4.14
N PRO A 319 0.13 -1.46 -4.68
CA PRO A 319 -1.23 -1.21 -4.18
C PRO A 319 -1.64 -2.03 -2.95
N THR A 320 -0.67 -2.62 -2.25
CA THR A 320 -0.89 -3.58 -1.16
C THR A 320 -0.36 -3.03 0.16
N VAL A 321 -0.56 -3.78 1.25
CA VAL A 321 -0.09 -3.44 2.59
C VAL A 321 1.44 -3.30 2.71
N TYR A 322 2.20 -3.74 1.70
CA TYR A 322 3.64 -3.46 1.65
C TYR A 322 3.94 -1.98 1.37
N SER A 323 2.98 -1.21 0.88
CA SER A 323 3.04 0.25 0.77
C SER A 323 1.77 0.86 1.39
N GLN A 324 0.81 1.28 0.56
CA GLN A 324 -0.51 1.74 0.99
C GLN A 324 -1.55 1.00 0.15
N VAL A 325 -2.70 0.71 0.75
CA VAL A 325 -3.80 0.04 0.03
C VAL A 325 -4.37 1.02 -0.99
N TYR A 326 -4.03 0.82 -2.27
CA TYR A 326 -4.51 1.64 -3.38
C TYR A 326 -5.52 0.83 -4.20
N LYS A 327 -6.74 1.36 -4.31
CA LYS A 327 -7.88 0.68 -4.94
C LYS A 327 -8.30 1.29 -6.28
N GLY A 328 -7.48 2.17 -6.85
CA GLY A 328 -7.78 2.84 -8.10
C GLY A 328 -9.01 3.74 -7.98
N PHE A 329 -9.64 4.01 -9.12
CA PHE A 329 -10.80 4.89 -9.27
C PHE A 329 -12.03 4.36 -8.52
N ASP A 330 -12.21 3.04 -8.49
CA ASP A 330 -13.34 2.38 -7.82
C ASP A 330 -13.31 2.52 -6.31
N GLY A 331 -12.14 2.85 -5.77
CA GLY A 331 -11.94 3.07 -4.35
C GLY A 331 -12.25 4.48 -3.87
N GLU A 332 -12.46 5.43 -4.78
CA GLU A 332 -12.60 6.84 -4.46
C GLU A 332 -13.89 7.18 -3.71
N ALA A 333 -13.85 8.23 -2.89
CA ALA A 333 -15.02 8.80 -2.26
C ALA A 333 -14.97 10.33 -2.30
N ALA A 334 -16.08 10.98 -2.66
CA ALA A 334 -16.11 12.43 -2.86
C ALA A 334 -15.61 13.23 -1.64
N SER A 335 -15.93 12.79 -0.42
CA SER A 335 -15.51 13.45 0.82
C SER A 335 -14.00 13.38 1.06
N THR A 336 -13.37 12.25 0.75
CA THR A 336 -11.91 12.09 0.87
C THR A 336 -11.18 12.75 -0.30
N ASN A 337 -11.73 12.71 -1.51
CA ASN A 337 -11.15 13.42 -2.66
C ASN A 337 -11.09 14.92 -2.36
N LYS A 338 -12.18 15.49 -1.84
CA LYS A 338 -12.19 16.87 -1.36
C LYS A 338 -11.13 17.15 -0.29
N ALA A 339 -10.93 16.24 0.66
CA ALA A 339 -9.92 16.43 1.70
C ALA A 339 -8.48 16.38 1.14
N VAL A 340 -8.24 15.52 0.14
CA VAL A 340 -6.97 15.47 -0.62
C VAL A 340 -6.76 16.80 -1.35
N ASP A 341 -7.77 17.32 -2.04
CA ASP A 341 -7.71 18.58 -2.78
C ASP A 341 -7.51 19.80 -1.87
N ASP A 342 -8.26 19.87 -0.78
CA ASP A 342 -8.16 20.95 0.22
C ASP A 342 -6.77 20.97 0.90
N THR A 343 -6.02 19.87 0.81
CA THR A 343 -4.66 19.72 1.38
C THR A 343 -3.60 19.46 0.31
N LYS A 344 -3.86 19.84 -0.94
CA LYS A 344 -2.97 19.60 -2.08
C LYS A 344 -1.53 20.05 -1.79
N GLY A 345 -0.58 19.15 -2.02
CA GLY A 345 0.85 19.40 -1.79
C GLY A 345 1.27 19.57 -0.32
N LYS A 346 0.37 19.39 0.65
CA LYS A 346 0.69 19.44 2.08
C LYS A 346 1.27 18.15 2.59
N ILE A 347 2.39 18.24 3.30
CA ILE A 347 3.03 17.13 4.01
C ILE A 347 3.39 17.52 5.44
N VAL A 348 3.70 16.52 6.26
CA VAL A 348 4.28 16.72 7.59
C VAL A 348 5.80 16.80 7.45
N THR A 349 6.43 17.84 7.98
CA THR A 349 7.88 18.02 7.98
C THR A 349 8.46 18.13 9.39
N TYR A 350 9.69 17.66 9.55
CA TYR A 350 10.50 17.87 10.73
C TYR A 350 11.85 18.44 10.30
N ASN A 351 12.24 19.59 10.84
CA ASN A 351 13.45 20.32 10.44
C ASN A 351 13.56 20.53 8.91
N GLY A 352 12.43 20.89 8.26
CA GLY A 352 12.36 21.18 6.83
C GLY A 352 12.49 19.96 5.91
N LYS A 353 12.47 18.73 6.45
CA LYS A 353 12.46 17.49 5.69
C LYS A 353 11.15 16.73 5.92
N PRO A 354 10.66 15.94 4.96
CA PRO A 354 9.48 15.09 5.18
C PRO A 354 9.66 14.23 6.44
N ALA A 355 8.70 14.30 7.35
CA ALA A 355 8.70 13.53 8.58
C ALA A 355 8.26 12.09 8.29
N SER A 356 8.80 11.10 8.98
CA SER A 356 8.29 9.73 8.92
C SER A 356 6.95 9.65 9.65
N VAL A 357 5.88 9.51 8.88
CA VAL A 357 4.53 9.43 9.42
C VAL A 357 4.03 7.99 9.38
N PHE A 358 3.48 7.57 10.51
CA PHE A 358 2.82 6.28 10.67
C PHE A 358 1.44 6.54 11.28
N TYR A 359 0.49 5.70 10.93
CA TYR A 359 -0.87 5.79 11.43
C TYR A 359 -1.46 4.39 11.62
N PHE A 360 -2.41 4.29 12.54
CA PHE A 360 -3.05 3.03 12.92
C PHE A 360 -4.49 3.30 13.34
N SER A 361 -5.28 2.24 13.49
CA SER A 361 -6.72 2.37 13.74
C SER A 361 -7.02 2.96 15.12
N SER A 362 -6.74 2.21 16.19
CA SER A 362 -7.19 2.55 17.55
C SER A 362 -6.02 2.49 18.53
N SER A 363 -5.90 3.49 19.41
CA SER A 363 -4.80 3.54 20.38
C SER A 363 -5.18 2.82 21.68
N GLY A 364 -6.46 2.82 22.05
CA GLY A 364 -6.90 2.37 23.37
C GLY A 364 -6.63 3.41 24.47
N GLY A 365 -6.43 4.68 24.08
CA GLY A 365 -6.24 5.84 24.94
C GLY A 365 -4.82 6.45 24.97
N ARG A 366 -3.84 5.84 24.31
CA ARG A 366 -2.46 6.36 24.24
C ARG A 366 -1.65 5.76 23.08
N THR A 367 -0.87 6.58 22.38
CA THR A 367 0.07 6.11 21.35
C THR A 367 1.32 5.49 21.99
N GLU A 368 2.32 5.10 21.22
CA GLU A 368 3.57 4.49 21.69
C GLU A 368 4.79 5.13 21.02
N ASP A 369 5.89 5.19 21.78
CA ASP A 369 7.20 5.59 21.27
C ASP A 369 7.71 4.52 20.30
N VAL A 370 8.15 4.94 19.11
CA VAL A 370 8.59 4.05 18.04
C VAL A 370 9.67 3.06 18.48
N LYS A 371 10.52 3.42 19.45
CA LYS A 371 11.57 2.52 19.97
C LYS A 371 10.99 1.28 20.65
N ASN A 372 9.82 1.38 21.27
CA ASN A 372 9.14 0.28 21.97
C ASN A 372 8.38 -0.66 21.02
N VAL A 373 8.30 -0.30 19.73
CA VAL A 373 7.58 -1.06 18.70
C VAL A 373 8.54 -1.64 17.66
N TRP A 374 9.45 -0.83 17.13
CA TRP A 374 10.39 -1.24 16.09
C TRP A 374 11.87 -1.13 16.50
N GLY A 375 12.18 -0.75 17.75
CA GLY A 375 13.57 -0.56 18.19
C GLY A 375 14.30 0.57 17.46
N SER A 376 13.55 1.47 16.82
CA SER A 376 14.10 2.55 16.02
C SER A 376 14.38 3.78 16.87
N GLU A 377 15.50 4.45 16.60
CA GLU A 377 15.87 5.74 17.20
C GLU A 377 15.91 6.82 16.11
N GLY A 378 16.02 8.09 16.49
CA GLY A 378 16.17 9.22 15.55
C GLY A 378 14.86 9.85 15.05
N TYR A 379 13.72 9.46 15.60
CA TYR A 379 12.40 10.05 15.31
C TYR A 379 11.85 10.78 16.54
N PRO A 380 12.36 11.98 16.88
CA PRO A 380 12.00 12.69 18.12
C PRO A 380 10.52 13.12 18.18
N TYR A 381 9.79 13.01 17.08
CA TYR A 381 8.37 13.31 16.95
C TYR A 381 7.49 12.05 16.93
N LEU A 382 8.05 10.84 17.00
CA LEU A 382 7.28 9.59 17.12
C LEU A 382 7.29 9.09 18.57
N LEU A 383 6.69 9.92 19.43
CA LEU A 383 6.61 9.71 20.87
C LEU A 383 5.23 9.20 21.28
N SER A 384 5.17 8.68 22.49
CA SER A 384 3.90 8.32 23.11
C SER A 384 3.17 9.55 23.65
N VAL A 385 1.98 9.83 23.12
CA VAL A 385 1.09 10.94 23.49
C VAL A 385 -0.26 10.40 23.97
N GLU A 386 -0.91 11.13 24.87
CA GLU A 386 -2.26 10.82 25.37
C GLU A 386 -3.30 11.01 24.27
N ASP A 387 -4.18 10.03 24.08
CA ASP A 387 -5.26 10.09 23.09
C ASP A 387 -6.62 10.15 23.78
N LYS A 388 -6.86 11.26 24.49
CA LYS A 388 -8.08 11.46 25.29
C LYS A 388 -9.36 11.66 24.47
N TYR A 389 -9.24 11.86 23.17
CA TYR A 389 -10.37 12.13 22.27
C TYR A 389 -10.88 10.88 21.58
N GLU A 390 -10.09 9.80 21.56
CA GLU A 390 -10.56 8.50 21.12
C GLU A 390 -11.74 8.03 22.00
N SER A 391 -12.84 7.63 21.37
CA SER A 391 -14.00 7.08 22.08
C SER A 391 -13.67 5.70 22.64
N GLY A 392 -13.98 5.45 23.91
CA GLY A 392 -13.85 4.13 24.55
C GLY A 392 -14.75 3.04 23.92
N ASP A 393 -15.72 3.45 23.11
CA ASP A 393 -16.62 2.57 22.35
C ASP A 393 -16.16 2.40 20.88
N SER A 394 -14.98 2.92 20.51
CA SER A 394 -14.46 2.74 19.15
C SER A 394 -14.21 1.25 18.85
N TRP A 395 -14.30 0.90 17.57
CA TRP A 395 -14.11 -0.48 17.13
C TRP A 395 -12.70 -0.97 17.51
N HIS A 396 -12.62 -2.13 18.19
CA HIS A 396 -11.41 -2.67 18.84
C HIS A 396 -10.75 -1.78 19.92
N TYR A 397 -11.45 -0.79 20.48
CA TYR A 397 -10.93 -0.06 21.64
C TYR A 397 -10.60 -1.01 22.79
N ASN A 398 -11.50 -1.96 23.07
CA ASN A 398 -11.26 -3.10 23.94
C ASN A 398 -11.43 -4.39 23.13
N TRP A 399 -10.60 -5.39 23.38
CA TRP A 399 -10.67 -6.69 22.73
C TRP A 399 -10.30 -7.83 23.69
N GLU A 400 -10.79 -9.02 23.39
CA GLU A 400 -10.49 -10.24 24.14
C GLU A 400 -10.33 -11.42 23.19
N VAL A 401 -9.27 -12.21 23.38
CA VAL A 401 -9.03 -13.44 22.63
C VAL A 401 -8.44 -14.52 23.54
N SER A 402 -8.84 -15.77 23.33
CA SER A 402 -8.35 -16.90 24.13
C SER A 402 -7.69 -17.97 23.27
N PHE A 403 -6.61 -18.55 23.79
CA PHE A 403 -5.88 -19.65 23.16
C PHE A 403 -5.68 -20.80 24.14
N THR A 404 -5.81 -22.04 23.67
CA THR A 404 -5.40 -23.21 24.44
C THR A 404 -3.87 -23.34 24.42
N ALA A 405 -3.29 -23.90 25.48
CA ALA A 405 -1.87 -24.24 25.54
C ALA A 405 -1.43 -25.08 24.34
N GLN A 406 -2.30 -26.00 23.88
CA GLN A 406 -2.04 -26.83 22.71
C GLN A 406 -2.00 -26.03 21.40
N LYS A 407 -2.88 -25.04 21.23
CA LYS A 407 -2.85 -24.16 20.04
C LYS A 407 -1.57 -23.33 20.03
N ILE A 408 -1.17 -22.78 21.17
CA ILE A 408 0.09 -22.03 21.30
C ILE A 408 1.28 -22.94 20.98
N LYS A 409 1.32 -24.17 21.53
CA LYS A 409 2.33 -25.18 21.21
C LYS A 409 2.45 -25.40 19.71
N GLN A 410 1.32 -25.61 19.03
CA GLN A 410 1.30 -25.82 17.59
C GLN A 410 1.87 -24.61 16.83
N ILE A 411 1.45 -23.39 17.17
CA ILE A 411 1.98 -22.16 16.55
C ILE A 411 3.50 -22.04 16.75
N MET A 412 4.01 -22.39 17.93
CA MET A 412 5.45 -22.38 18.20
C MET A 412 6.19 -23.40 17.34
N VAL A 413 5.67 -24.63 17.23
CA VAL A 413 6.24 -25.70 16.40
C VAL A 413 6.25 -25.33 14.92
N ASP A 414 5.14 -24.79 14.41
CA ASP A 414 5.01 -24.37 13.01
C ASP A 414 6.01 -23.25 12.66
N ARG A 415 6.44 -22.47 13.66
CA ARG A 415 7.47 -21.43 13.54
C ARG A 415 8.89 -21.93 13.85
N GLY A 416 9.06 -23.24 14.03
CA GLY A 416 10.36 -23.89 14.25
C GLY A 416 10.84 -23.91 15.71
N PHE A 417 10.03 -23.49 16.68
CA PHE A 417 10.39 -23.49 18.10
C PHE A 417 9.95 -24.79 18.79
N LYS A 418 10.90 -25.55 19.33
CA LYS A 418 10.67 -26.80 20.06
C LYS A 418 10.68 -26.57 21.57
N LEU A 419 9.62 -25.94 22.09
CA LEU A 419 9.53 -25.57 23.51
C LEU A 419 9.00 -26.68 24.42
N GLY A 420 8.50 -27.79 23.85
CA GLY A 420 7.77 -28.81 24.62
C GLY A 420 6.33 -28.38 24.93
N ASP A 421 5.80 -28.80 26.07
CA ASP A 421 4.46 -28.40 26.53
C ASP A 421 4.50 -27.00 27.13
N ILE A 422 3.54 -26.15 26.79
CA ILE A 422 3.51 -24.76 27.27
C ILE A 422 3.22 -24.75 28.77
N GLN A 423 4.11 -24.12 29.52
CA GLN A 423 4.05 -24.01 30.98
C GLN A 423 3.59 -22.63 31.46
N GLY A 424 3.77 -21.59 30.64
CA GLY A 424 3.34 -20.24 30.99
C GLY A 424 3.67 -19.22 29.91
N ILE A 425 2.98 -18.09 29.96
CA ILE A 425 3.27 -16.90 29.16
C ILE A 425 3.30 -15.70 30.10
N TYR A 426 4.41 -14.97 30.07
CA TYR A 426 4.69 -13.91 31.02
C TYR A 426 5.01 -12.61 30.29
N ILE A 427 4.37 -11.52 30.67
CA ILE A 427 4.81 -10.17 30.30
C ILE A 427 5.88 -9.78 31.32
N THR A 428 7.12 -9.66 30.86
CA THR A 428 8.27 -9.37 31.75
C THR A 428 8.68 -7.90 31.73
N LYS A 429 8.33 -7.17 30.67
CA LYS A 429 8.55 -5.72 30.56
C LYS A 429 7.39 -5.02 29.90
N ARG A 430 7.13 -3.80 30.34
CA ARG A 430 6.20 -2.86 29.72
C ARG A 430 6.91 -1.53 29.42
N SER A 431 6.45 -0.83 28.39
CA SER A 431 6.80 0.57 28.16
C SER A 431 6.16 1.47 29.21
N GLU A 432 6.57 2.74 29.24
CA GLU A 432 5.87 3.79 30.00
C GLU A 432 4.41 3.96 29.58
N ALA A 433 4.04 3.58 28.35
CA ALA A 433 2.65 3.53 27.89
C ALA A 433 1.87 2.30 28.38
N GLY A 434 2.49 1.42 29.15
CA GLY A 434 1.87 0.21 29.66
C GLY A 434 1.78 -0.94 28.64
N ARG A 435 2.37 -0.79 27.44
CA ARG A 435 2.37 -1.84 26.41
C ARG A 435 3.45 -2.86 26.67
N ALA A 436 3.18 -4.13 26.41
CA ALA A 436 4.16 -5.20 26.53
C ALA A 436 5.32 -4.96 25.56
N THR A 437 6.54 -4.86 26.09
CA THR A 437 7.78 -4.73 25.32
C THR A 437 8.64 -6.00 25.40
N GLU A 438 8.35 -6.89 26.36
CA GLU A 438 8.97 -8.21 26.45
C GLU A 438 7.94 -9.24 26.95
N VAL A 439 7.84 -10.36 26.23
CA VAL A 439 6.98 -11.50 26.55
C VAL A 439 7.78 -12.79 26.45
N ILE A 440 7.69 -13.64 27.47
CA ILE A 440 8.32 -14.96 27.49
C ILE A 440 7.24 -16.02 27.37
N VAL A 441 7.34 -16.87 26.34
CA VAL A 441 6.60 -18.12 26.22
C VAL A 441 7.48 -19.24 26.75
N LYS A 442 7.13 -19.80 27.90
CA LYS A 442 7.88 -20.87 28.57
C LYS A 442 7.23 -22.22 28.27
N GLY A 443 8.06 -23.19 27.88
CA GLY A 443 7.66 -24.59 27.74
C GLY A 443 8.57 -25.52 28.53
N SER A 444 8.21 -26.80 28.57
CA SER A 444 8.92 -27.83 29.34
C SER A 444 10.35 -28.12 28.89
N GLN A 445 10.74 -27.70 27.68
CA GLN A 445 12.06 -27.95 27.09
C GLN A 445 12.84 -26.66 26.76
N GLY A 446 12.27 -25.49 27.03
CA GLY A 446 12.91 -24.21 26.76
C GLY A 446 11.93 -23.05 26.76
N GLU A 447 12.40 -21.88 26.36
CA GLU A 447 11.58 -20.67 26.30
C GLU A 447 11.86 -19.88 25.03
N LYS A 448 10.89 -19.05 24.66
CA LYS A 448 11.02 -18.07 23.59
C LYS A 448 10.69 -16.68 24.11
N VAL A 449 11.66 -15.78 23.99
CA VAL A 449 11.50 -14.35 24.27
C VAL A 449 11.07 -13.62 23.00
N TYR A 450 10.02 -12.83 23.12
CA TYR A 450 9.53 -11.88 22.13
C TYR A 450 9.72 -10.45 22.65
N THR A 451 10.18 -9.54 21.79
CA THR A 451 10.42 -8.14 22.14
C THR A 451 9.67 -7.18 21.20
N ASN A 452 9.36 -5.99 21.71
CA ASN A 452 8.70 -4.90 20.99
C ASN A 452 7.46 -5.39 20.21
N GLY A 453 7.28 -4.99 18.94
CA GLY A 453 6.13 -5.39 18.12
C GLY A 453 5.93 -6.91 17.98
N SER A 454 6.99 -7.72 18.19
CA SER A 454 6.87 -9.18 18.16
C SER A 454 6.03 -9.75 19.31
N THR A 455 5.90 -9.00 20.41
CA THR A 455 5.03 -9.38 21.55
C THR A 455 3.55 -9.41 21.16
N ARG A 456 3.15 -8.73 20.08
CA ARG A 456 1.80 -8.83 19.49
C ARG A 456 1.75 -9.90 18.39
N ASN A 457 2.72 -9.88 17.48
CA ASN A 457 2.71 -10.67 16.25
C ASN A 457 2.84 -12.20 16.49
N PHE A 458 3.29 -12.62 17.68
CA PHE A 458 3.47 -14.04 17.98
C PHE A 458 2.16 -14.84 18.00
N LEU A 459 1.04 -14.19 18.33
CA LEU A 459 -0.32 -14.76 18.30
C LEU A 459 -1.30 -13.92 17.46
N SER A 460 -0.79 -12.99 16.65
CA SER A 460 -1.62 -12.08 15.86
C SER A 460 -2.65 -11.31 16.71
N LEU A 461 -2.21 -10.83 17.88
CA LEU A 461 -3.06 -10.03 18.79
C LEU A 461 -3.38 -8.67 18.15
N ASP A 462 -4.40 -7.98 18.64
CA ASP A 462 -4.81 -6.68 18.08
C ASP A 462 -3.84 -5.54 18.40
N SER A 463 -3.16 -5.59 19.54
CA SER A 463 -2.13 -4.61 19.94
C SER A 463 -1.12 -5.18 20.93
N GLN A 464 -0.11 -4.39 21.34
CA GLN A 464 0.80 -4.70 22.45
C GLN A 464 0.21 -4.35 23.84
N TRP A 465 -0.99 -3.77 23.90
CA TRP A 465 -1.61 -3.36 25.16
C TRP A 465 -2.61 -4.40 25.62
N TYR A 466 -2.15 -5.33 26.43
CA TYR A 466 -3.00 -6.37 27.00
C TYR A 466 -2.47 -6.87 28.33
N ASP A 467 -3.36 -7.52 29.06
CA ASP A 467 -3.07 -8.37 30.21
C ASP A 467 -3.36 -9.83 29.87
N ILE A 468 -2.67 -10.74 30.56
CA ILE A 468 -2.85 -12.18 30.41
C ILE A 468 -3.54 -12.72 31.65
N THR A 469 -4.62 -13.46 31.43
CA THR A 469 -5.30 -14.25 32.45
C THR A 469 -5.31 -15.71 32.03
N THR A 470 -5.37 -16.62 32.99
CA THR A 470 -5.37 -18.06 32.76
C THR A 470 -6.41 -18.76 33.61
N ASP A 471 -6.74 -20.00 33.22
CA ASP A 471 -7.59 -20.88 34.00
C ASP A 471 -6.93 -21.41 35.29
N ALA A 472 -5.61 -21.27 35.43
CA ALA A 472 -4.86 -21.58 36.64
C ALA A 472 -4.76 -20.41 37.63
N ASP A 473 -5.18 -19.20 37.23
CA ASP A 473 -5.05 -18.02 38.06
C ASP A 473 -6.00 -18.08 39.27
N ILE A 474 -5.44 -17.79 40.45
CA ILE A 474 -6.17 -17.60 41.69
C ILE A 474 -5.74 -16.29 42.37
N PHE A 475 -6.55 -15.82 43.30
CA PHE A 475 -6.20 -14.71 44.18
C PHE A 475 -6.03 -15.25 45.60
N VAL A 476 -4.88 -14.99 46.20
CA VAL A 476 -4.57 -15.33 47.60
C VAL A 476 -4.59 -14.06 48.42
N LYS A 477 -5.34 -14.09 49.52
CA LYS A 477 -5.43 -12.96 50.46
C LYS A 477 -4.27 -13.04 51.46
N GLY A 478 -3.48 -11.98 51.54
CA GLY A 478 -2.39 -11.80 52.50
C GLY A 478 -2.87 -11.38 53.88
N ASN A 479 -1.95 -11.35 54.84
CA ASN A 479 -2.22 -10.89 56.22
C ASN A 479 -2.51 -9.38 56.31
N ASP A 480 -2.16 -8.64 55.27
CA ASP A 480 -2.41 -7.21 55.04
C ASP A 480 -3.79 -6.94 54.42
N ASP A 481 -4.64 -7.97 54.32
CA ASP A 481 -5.92 -7.96 53.60
C ASP A 481 -5.80 -7.72 52.08
N GLU A 482 -4.60 -7.62 51.52
CA GLU A 482 -4.39 -7.46 50.07
C GLU A 482 -4.53 -8.81 49.35
N SER A 483 -5.11 -8.78 48.15
CA SER A 483 -5.24 -9.97 47.31
C SER A 483 -4.18 -9.97 46.21
N THR A 484 -3.32 -10.98 46.22
CA THR A 484 -2.29 -11.17 45.18
C THR A 484 -2.73 -12.26 44.20
N LYS A 485 -2.66 -11.93 42.90
CA LYS A 485 -2.87 -12.91 41.83
C LYS A 485 -1.68 -13.86 41.74
N THR A 486 -1.92 -15.17 41.74
CA THR A 486 -0.86 -16.20 41.64
C THR A 486 -1.37 -17.47 40.94
N GLN A 487 -0.45 -18.38 40.66
CA GLN A 487 -0.72 -19.76 40.25
C GLN A 487 -0.12 -20.70 41.30
N LEU A 488 -0.80 -21.80 41.61
CA LEU A 488 -0.39 -22.69 42.71
C LEU A 488 0.61 -23.79 42.31
N GLY A 489 0.78 -24.05 41.01
CA GLY A 489 1.68 -25.10 40.53
C GLY A 489 3.12 -24.88 40.97
N GLY A 490 3.68 -25.79 41.77
CA GLY A 490 5.06 -25.70 42.24
C GLY A 490 5.30 -24.66 43.33
N THR A 491 4.27 -23.96 43.81
CA THR A 491 4.37 -23.03 44.94
C THR A 491 4.61 -23.79 46.24
N LYS A 492 5.46 -23.25 47.12
CA LYS A 492 5.64 -23.78 48.47
C LYS A 492 4.58 -23.21 49.40
N VAL A 493 3.92 -24.08 50.15
CA VAL A 493 2.90 -23.71 51.14
C VAL A 493 3.22 -24.33 52.49
N MET A 494 2.89 -23.62 53.55
CA MET A 494 2.99 -24.13 54.92
C MET A 494 1.74 -24.98 55.22
N THR A 495 1.93 -26.25 55.52
CA THR A 495 0.87 -27.14 55.99
C THR A 495 1.14 -27.52 57.45
N ALA A 496 0.19 -28.24 58.07
CA ALA A 496 0.41 -28.82 59.40
C ALA A 496 1.62 -29.79 59.45
N SER A 497 2.04 -30.33 58.30
CA SER A 497 3.22 -31.18 58.14
C SER A 497 4.48 -30.44 57.69
N GLY A 498 4.49 -29.10 57.80
CA GLY A 498 5.62 -28.25 57.44
C GLY A 498 5.53 -27.69 56.02
N LEU A 499 6.67 -27.25 55.48
CA LEU A 499 6.73 -26.63 54.15
C LEU A 499 6.60 -27.69 53.06
N GLN A 500 5.55 -27.61 52.25
CA GLN A 500 5.25 -28.56 51.18
C GLN A 500 5.20 -27.83 49.83
N THR A 501 5.62 -28.50 48.76
CA THR A 501 5.46 -27.98 47.40
C THR A 501 4.14 -28.50 46.82
N ILE A 502 3.29 -27.61 46.34
CA ILE A 502 2.04 -27.98 45.70
C ILE A 502 2.33 -28.75 44.41
N SER A 503 1.86 -29.99 44.38
CA SER A 503 1.90 -30.90 43.24
C SER A 503 0.66 -31.80 43.28
N SER A 504 0.26 -32.33 42.13
CA SER A 504 -0.94 -33.17 41.99
C SER A 504 -0.74 -34.12 40.81
N SER A 505 -0.94 -35.42 41.05
CA SER A 505 -0.86 -36.45 40.02
C SER A 505 -1.95 -36.30 38.96
N SER A 506 -3.08 -35.68 39.30
CA SER A 506 -4.16 -35.37 38.34
C SER A 506 -3.90 -34.10 37.53
N GLY A 507 -2.85 -33.34 37.85
CA GLY A 507 -2.56 -32.04 37.25
C GLY A 507 -3.53 -30.93 37.67
N LYS A 508 -4.46 -31.19 38.60
CA LYS A 508 -5.50 -30.25 39.05
C LYS A 508 -5.57 -30.16 40.57
N LEU A 509 -6.08 -29.03 41.06
CA LEU A 509 -6.32 -28.74 42.47
C LEU A 509 -7.76 -28.29 42.69
N ASN A 510 -8.30 -28.63 43.86
CA ASN A 510 -9.54 -28.06 44.36
C ASN A 510 -9.19 -26.86 45.25
N VAL A 511 -9.67 -25.68 44.87
CA VAL A 511 -9.53 -24.43 45.64
C VAL A 511 -10.90 -24.10 46.21
N VAL A 512 -10.99 -23.88 47.52
CA VAL A 512 -12.25 -23.61 48.22
C VAL A 512 -12.22 -22.18 48.75
N ASN A 513 -13.30 -21.44 48.51
CA ASN A 513 -13.54 -20.14 49.13
C ASN A 513 -14.99 -20.02 49.61
N SER A 514 -15.40 -18.84 50.07
CA SER A 514 -16.77 -18.58 50.53
C SER A 514 -17.85 -18.75 49.45
N ALA A 515 -17.49 -18.71 48.17
CA ALA A 515 -18.39 -18.94 47.04
C ALA A 515 -18.47 -20.42 46.61
N GLY A 516 -17.66 -21.30 47.20
CA GLY A 516 -17.65 -22.74 46.94
C GLY A 516 -16.30 -23.29 46.51
N MET A 517 -16.32 -24.49 45.92
CA MET A 517 -15.13 -25.19 45.43
C MET A 517 -14.97 -24.96 43.92
N LYS A 518 -13.77 -24.57 43.50
CA LYS A 518 -13.36 -24.42 42.10
C LYS A 518 -12.18 -25.35 41.81
N VAL A 519 -12.24 -26.08 40.69
CA VAL A 519 -11.11 -26.88 40.21
C VAL A 519 -10.22 -26.01 39.33
N VAL A 520 -8.92 -25.95 39.63
CA VAL A 520 -7.92 -25.20 38.85
C VAL A 520 -6.79 -26.12 38.40
N PRO A 521 -6.28 -25.98 37.17
CA PRO A 521 -5.11 -26.74 36.73
C PRO A 521 -3.83 -26.20 37.38
N LEU A 522 -2.84 -27.08 37.59
CA LEU A 522 -1.52 -26.68 38.08
C LEU A 522 -0.71 -25.92 37.04
N ILE A 523 -0.88 -26.27 35.77
CA ILE A 523 -0.28 -25.62 34.62
C ILE A 523 -1.43 -25.06 33.77
N PRO A 524 -1.40 -23.77 33.40
CA PRO A 524 -2.45 -23.18 32.58
C PRO A 524 -2.74 -23.99 31.31
N THR A 525 -4.02 -24.27 31.06
CA THR A 525 -4.45 -24.93 29.82
C THR A 525 -5.13 -23.95 28.86
N ASN A 526 -5.57 -22.80 29.36
CA ASN A 526 -6.16 -21.70 28.60
C ASN A 526 -5.54 -20.36 28.98
N TYR A 527 -5.25 -19.55 27.97
CA TYR A 527 -4.71 -18.20 28.11
C TYR A 527 -5.66 -17.22 27.45
N THR A 528 -6.20 -16.29 28.23
CA THR A 528 -7.08 -15.21 27.77
C THR A 528 -6.33 -13.89 27.82
N PHE A 529 -6.21 -13.26 26.66
CA PHE A 529 -5.61 -11.95 26.45
C PHE A 529 -6.72 -10.92 26.40
N LYS A 530 -6.70 -9.94 27.31
CA LYS A 530 -7.63 -8.82 27.34
C LYS A 530 -6.85 -7.56 27.08
N GLY A 531 -7.18 -6.84 26.03
CA GLY A 531 -6.38 -5.72 25.58
C GLY A 531 -7.18 -4.53 25.07
N LYS A 532 -6.42 -3.52 24.66
CA LYS A 532 -6.92 -2.25 24.17
C LYS A 532 -6.26 -1.81 22.89
N GLY A 533 -6.99 -1.11 22.05
CA GLY A 533 -6.52 -0.55 20.80
C GLY A 533 -6.23 -1.60 19.73
N TRP A 534 -6.01 -1.12 18.50
CA TRP A 534 -5.78 -1.93 17.33
C TRP A 534 -4.73 -1.32 16.39
N GLY A 535 -3.65 -2.08 16.17
CA GLY A 535 -2.51 -1.66 15.37
C GLY A 535 -1.22 -1.49 16.17
N HIS A 536 -0.23 -0.85 15.55
CA HIS A 536 1.12 -0.70 16.11
C HIS A 536 1.26 0.47 17.09
N ALA A 537 0.25 1.35 17.20
CA ALA A 537 0.19 2.49 18.12
C ALA A 537 1.24 3.60 17.93
N VAL A 538 2.05 3.56 16.88
CA VAL A 538 3.06 4.61 16.57
C VAL A 538 2.47 5.68 15.67
N GLY A 539 2.59 6.95 16.05
CA GLY A 539 2.12 8.10 15.26
C GLY A 539 0.64 8.38 15.46
N MET A 540 -0.10 8.60 14.37
CA MET A 540 -1.49 9.08 14.43
C MET A 540 -2.51 7.96 14.60
N SER A 541 -3.37 8.06 15.63
CA SER A 541 -4.58 7.21 15.73
C SER A 541 -5.68 7.75 14.83
N GLN A 542 -6.28 6.89 14.02
CA GLN A 542 -7.41 7.25 13.16
C GLN A 542 -8.67 7.54 13.99
N GLU A 543 -8.97 6.71 14.99
CA GLU A 543 -10.12 6.93 15.89
C GLU A 543 -9.93 8.18 16.76
N GLY A 544 -8.72 8.41 17.26
CA GLY A 544 -8.42 9.63 18.00
C GLY A 544 -8.44 10.89 17.13
N ALA A 545 -7.94 10.85 15.88
CA ALA A 545 -8.08 11.93 14.91
C ALA A 545 -9.55 12.27 14.61
N LYS A 546 -10.42 11.27 14.47
CA LYS A 546 -11.88 11.47 14.36
C LYS A 546 -12.45 12.15 15.61
N GLY A 547 -12.00 11.73 16.80
CA GLY A 547 -12.39 12.31 18.08
C GLY A 547 -11.99 13.78 18.20
N MET A 548 -10.72 14.10 17.91
CA MET A 548 -10.21 15.47 17.90
C MET A 548 -10.96 16.34 16.90
N ALA A 549 -11.18 15.85 15.68
CA ALA A 549 -11.92 16.59 14.66
C ALA A 549 -13.35 16.92 15.12
N LYS A 550 -14.05 15.96 15.78
CA LYS A 550 -15.37 16.21 16.40
C LYS A 550 -15.32 17.21 17.56
N ALA A 551 -14.19 17.29 18.25
CA ALA A 551 -13.96 18.28 19.31
C ALA A 551 -13.55 19.67 18.78
N GLY A 552 -13.48 19.85 17.46
CA GLY A 552 -13.26 21.14 16.81
C GLY A 552 -11.82 21.45 16.44
N PHE A 553 -10.89 20.50 16.57
CA PHE A 553 -9.49 20.67 16.18
C PHE A 553 -9.32 20.64 14.65
N THR A 554 -8.41 21.47 14.12
CA THR A 554 -8.05 21.46 12.70
C THR A 554 -7.13 20.29 12.38
N TYR A 555 -6.99 19.96 11.09
CA TYR A 555 -6.11 18.88 10.66
C TYR A 555 -4.63 19.11 11.02
N GLU A 556 -4.17 20.36 11.02
CA GLU A 556 -2.82 20.70 11.47
C GLU A 556 -2.65 20.47 12.97
N GLU A 557 -3.62 20.86 13.79
CA GLU A 557 -3.59 20.62 15.24
C GLU A 557 -3.61 19.12 15.56
N ILE A 558 -4.40 18.34 14.81
CA ILE A 558 -4.42 16.87 14.90
C ILE A 558 -3.03 16.30 14.59
N LEU A 559 -2.42 16.70 13.47
CA LEU A 559 -1.10 16.21 13.08
C LEU A 559 -0.02 16.63 14.07
N SER A 560 -0.02 17.89 14.53
CA SER A 560 0.94 18.38 15.53
C SER A 560 0.78 17.72 16.90
N HIS A 561 -0.43 17.26 17.26
CA HIS A 561 -0.65 16.47 18.47
C HIS A 561 0.04 15.10 18.40
N TYR A 562 -0.14 14.36 17.29
CA TYR A 562 0.43 13.03 17.12
C TYR A 562 1.91 13.03 16.69
N PHE A 563 2.38 14.12 16.11
CA PHE A 563 3.75 14.32 15.66
C PHE A 563 4.34 15.59 16.28
N PRO A 564 4.61 15.61 17.59
CA PRO A 564 5.07 16.81 18.28
C PRO A 564 6.36 17.38 17.69
N GLY A 565 6.41 18.70 17.52
CA GLY A 565 7.57 19.41 16.94
C GLY A 565 7.66 19.35 15.42
N THR A 566 6.70 18.72 14.74
CA THR A 566 6.57 18.78 13.28
C THR A 566 5.73 19.99 12.83
N LYS A 567 5.77 20.27 11.54
CA LYS A 567 4.93 21.26 10.87
C LYS A 567 4.16 20.62 9.73
N VAL A 568 3.06 21.23 9.34
CA VAL A 568 2.42 20.97 8.05
C VAL A 568 2.90 22.04 7.09
N GLU A 569 3.52 21.63 5.98
CA GLU A 569 4.06 22.51 4.94
C GLU A 569 3.50 22.08 3.57
#